data_AF-A0A172Z0Y0-F1
#
_entry.id   AF-A0A172Z0Y0-F1
#
_cell.length_a   1.000
_cell.length_b   1.000
_cell.length_c   1.000
_cell.angle_alpha   90.00
_cell.angle_beta   90.00
_cell.angle_gamma   90.00
#
_symmetry.space_group_name_H-M   'P 1'
#
loop_
_entity.id
_entity.type
_entity.pdbx_description
1 polymer ?
#
loop_
_entity_poly.entity_id
_entity_poly.type
_entity_poly.pdbx_seq_one_letter_code
_entity_poly.pdbx_strand_id
1 'polypeptide(L)'
;MKKSIIALSLLMTLSPLAAFAATAPLDLVGPVSDYKIYVTEEIGELVTQTKAFTDAINQGDLATAKKLYAPTRVHYESIEPIAELFSDLDASIDSRVDDHEKGVTAEDFTGFHRIEYVLFSQNTTKGLETLTAKLNTDVNDLKTRVDGLTFPPEKVVGGAAALLEEVAATKISGEEDRYSHTDLYDFQGNIDGAKKIVDLFRGQLEKQDKAFLAKVDKNFATVDKILAKYKTKDGGYETYDKVKETDRKALVGPVNTLAEDLSTLRGKLGLN
;
A
#
# COMPACT_ATOMS: atom_id res chain seq x y z
N MET A 1 7.31 35.66 68.77
CA MET A 1 6.34 36.18 67.77
C MET A 1 6.59 35.43 66.46
N LYS A 2 5.53 34.81 65.92
CA LYS A 2 5.54 33.74 64.92
C LYS A 2 5.99 34.24 63.55
N LYS A 3 6.94 33.54 62.91
CA LYS A 3 7.25 33.68 61.48
C LYS A 3 6.29 32.77 60.70
N SER A 4 5.38 33.35 59.93
CA SER A 4 4.52 32.61 59.00
C SER A 4 5.30 32.30 57.72
N ILE A 5 5.50 31.02 57.46
CA ILE A 5 5.98 30.48 56.18
C ILE A 5 4.73 30.35 55.29
N ILE A 6 4.68 31.12 54.20
CA ILE A 6 3.68 30.95 53.14
C ILE A 6 4.15 29.76 52.29
N ALA A 7 3.50 28.62 52.44
CA ALA A 7 3.67 27.47 51.56
C ALA A 7 2.88 27.74 50.27
N LEU A 8 3.61 27.91 49.15
CA LEU A 8 3.04 28.01 47.82
C LEU A 8 2.62 26.61 47.36
N SER A 9 1.31 26.33 47.40
CA SER A 9 0.71 25.10 46.88
C SER A 9 0.77 25.09 45.35
N LEU A 10 1.67 24.28 44.80
CA LEU A 10 1.73 23.97 43.37
C LEU A 10 0.57 23.02 43.03
N LEU A 11 -0.54 23.54 42.51
CA LEU A 11 -1.58 22.72 41.88
C LEU A 11 -1.01 22.19 40.56
N MET A 12 -0.57 20.93 40.54
CA MET A 12 -0.46 20.16 39.30
C MET A 12 -1.88 19.85 38.83
N THR A 13 -2.38 20.61 37.85
CA THR A 13 -3.55 20.22 37.09
C THR A 13 -3.16 19.04 36.20
N LEU A 14 -3.38 17.81 36.67
CA LEU A 14 -3.49 16.67 35.77
C LEU A 14 -4.70 16.93 34.89
N SER A 15 -4.46 17.32 33.63
CA SER A 15 -5.51 17.23 32.61
C SER A 15 -5.82 15.74 32.45
N PRO A 16 -7.07 15.30 32.65
CA PRO A 16 -7.41 13.93 32.35
C PRO A 16 -7.20 13.73 30.84
N LEU A 17 -6.29 12.83 30.46
CA LEU A 17 -6.33 12.22 29.13
C LEU A 17 -7.75 11.70 28.97
N ALA A 18 -8.49 12.24 28.00
CA ALA A 18 -9.80 11.74 27.68
C ALA A 18 -9.65 10.25 27.33
N ALA A 19 -10.08 9.38 28.25
CA ALA A 19 -10.18 7.96 27.98
C ALA A 19 -11.34 7.79 26.98
N PHE A 20 -11.00 7.69 25.71
CA PHE A 20 -11.95 7.31 24.68
C PHE A 20 -12.52 5.94 25.04
N ALA A 21 -13.85 5.79 25.01
CA ALA A 21 -14.47 4.50 25.19
C ALA A 21 -14.00 3.60 24.05
N ALA A 22 -13.34 2.48 24.38
CA ALA A 22 -12.85 1.54 23.37
C ALA A 22 -14.01 1.06 22.50
N THR A 23 -13.79 0.98 21.19
CA THR A 23 -14.74 0.38 20.26
C THR A 23 -15.00 -1.06 20.68
N ALA A 24 -16.27 -1.48 20.75
CA ALA A 24 -16.58 -2.85 21.13
C ALA A 24 -15.97 -3.81 20.08
N PRO A 25 -15.33 -4.92 20.48
CA PRO A 25 -14.72 -5.86 19.52
C PRO A 25 -15.69 -6.34 18.43
N LEU A 26 -16.99 -6.45 18.75
CA LEU A 26 -18.03 -6.84 17.82
C LEU A 26 -18.26 -5.80 16.69
N ASP A 27 -18.01 -4.52 16.96
CA ASP A 27 -18.17 -3.43 15.98
C ASP A 27 -17.04 -3.44 14.92
N LEU A 28 -15.97 -4.20 15.15
CA LEU A 28 -14.85 -4.34 14.20
C LEU A 28 -15.02 -5.54 13.26
N VAL A 29 -15.90 -6.49 13.59
CA VAL A 29 -16.12 -7.71 12.78
C VAL A 29 -16.65 -7.38 11.39
N GLY A 30 -17.60 -6.44 11.29
CA GLY A 30 -18.18 -6.00 10.01
C GLY A 30 -17.11 -5.42 9.07
N PRO A 31 -16.44 -4.32 9.44
CA PRO A 31 -15.38 -3.71 8.63
C PRO A 31 -14.25 -4.67 8.24
N VAL A 32 -13.83 -5.57 9.14
CA VAL A 32 -12.80 -6.57 8.84
C VAL A 32 -13.29 -7.60 7.82
N SER A 33 -14.56 -8.02 7.91
CA SER A 33 -15.17 -8.93 6.93
C SER A 33 -15.28 -8.28 5.56
N ASP A 34 -15.73 -7.02 5.52
CA ASP A 34 -15.81 -6.23 4.28
C ASP A 34 -14.42 -5.98 3.67
N TYR A 35 -13.39 -5.82 4.50
CA TYR A 35 -12.02 -5.71 4.02
C TYR A 35 -11.51 -7.04 3.43
N LYS A 36 -11.85 -8.19 4.06
CA LYS A 36 -11.53 -9.50 3.46
C LYS A 36 -12.20 -9.68 2.10
N ILE A 37 -13.45 -9.24 1.93
CA ILE A 37 -14.14 -9.27 0.63
C ILE A 37 -13.37 -8.44 -0.39
N TYR A 38 -13.02 -7.20 -0.05
CA TYR A 38 -12.22 -6.32 -0.91
C TYR A 38 -10.90 -6.98 -1.33
N VAL A 39 -10.13 -7.51 -0.38
CA VAL A 39 -8.86 -8.17 -0.69
C VAL A 39 -9.06 -9.41 -1.58
N THR A 40 -10.11 -10.20 -1.34
CA THR A 40 -10.44 -11.36 -2.19
C THR A 40 -10.80 -10.93 -3.62
N GLU A 41 -11.50 -9.81 -3.80
CA GLU A 41 -11.82 -9.24 -5.11
C GLU A 41 -10.56 -8.77 -5.84
N GLU A 42 -9.71 -7.98 -5.18
CA GLU A 42 -8.43 -7.51 -5.72
C GLU A 42 -7.51 -8.67 -6.12
N ILE A 43 -7.40 -9.73 -5.30
CA ILE A 43 -6.63 -10.92 -5.67
C ILE A 43 -7.23 -11.66 -6.87
N GLY A 44 -8.56 -11.69 -6.99
CA GLY A 44 -9.23 -12.29 -8.14
C GLY A 44 -8.86 -11.57 -9.44
N GLU A 45 -8.82 -10.24 -9.40
CA GLU A 45 -8.35 -9.41 -10.52
C GLU A 45 -6.84 -9.59 -10.74
N LEU A 46 -6.03 -9.63 -9.69
CA LEU A 46 -4.60 -9.90 -9.78
C LEU A 46 -4.31 -11.22 -10.50
N VAL A 47 -4.99 -12.32 -10.14
CA VAL A 47 -4.86 -13.62 -10.81
C VAL A 47 -5.22 -13.50 -12.30
N THR A 48 -6.35 -12.84 -12.60
CA THR A 48 -6.85 -12.68 -13.98
C THR A 48 -5.89 -11.87 -14.83
N GLN A 49 -5.43 -10.73 -14.31
CA GLN A 49 -4.53 -9.83 -15.02
C GLN A 49 -3.11 -10.40 -15.12
N THR A 50 -2.60 -11.06 -14.08
CA THR A 50 -1.31 -11.77 -14.12
C THR A 50 -1.32 -12.84 -15.19
N LYS A 51 -2.42 -13.57 -15.34
CA LYS A 51 -2.57 -14.54 -16.41
C LYS A 51 -2.51 -13.88 -17.79
N ALA A 52 -3.25 -12.79 -18.00
CA ALA A 52 -3.24 -12.07 -19.27
C ALA A 52 -1.85 -11.49 -19.60
N PHE A 53 -1.18 -10.92 -18.60
CA PHE A 53 0.17 -10.37 -18.70
C PHE A 53 1.19 -11.45 -19.11
N THR A 54 1.20 -12.56 -18.39
CA THR A 54 2.10 -13.68 -18.65
C THR A 54 1.80 -14.41 -19.96
N ASP A 55 0.54 -14.54 -20.35
CA ASP A 55 0.13 -15.07 -21.66
C ASP A 55 0.68 -14.20 -22.80
N ALA A 56 0.63 -12.87 -22.68
CA ALA A 56 1.18 -11.95 -23.69
C ALA A 56 2.69 -12.12 -23.85
N ILE A 57 3.42 -12.29 -22.73
CA ILE A 57 4.86 -12.57 -22.73
C ILE A 57 5.15 -13.88 -23.47
N ASN A 58 4.43 -14.94 -23.12
CA ASN A 58 4.62 -16.28 -23.70
C ASN A 58 4.26 -16.34 -25.20
N GLN A 59 3.42 -15.43 -25.68
CA GLN A 59 3.12 -15.26 -27.10
C GLN A 59 4.14 -14.38 -27.85
N GLY A 60 5.09 -13.78 -27.13
CA GLY A 60 6.05 -12.83 -27.70
C GLY A 60 5.50 -11.43 -27.95
N ASP A 61 4.32 -11.11 -27.43
CA ASP A 61 3.70 -9.80 -27.58
C ASP A 61 4.23 -8.82 -26.52
N LEU A 62 5.42 -8.30 -26.79
CA LEU A 62 6.11 -7.34 -25.93
C LEU A 62 5.29 -6.06 -25.68
N ALA A 63 4.56 -5.57 -26.68
CA ALA A 63 3.81 -4.33 -26.56
C ALA A 63 2.63 -4.49 -25.60
N THR A 64 1.88 -5.59 -25.74
CA THR A 64 0.78 -5.91 -24.83
C THR A 64 1.30 -6.23 -23.43
N ALA A 65 2.40 -6.99 -23.30
CA ALA A 65 3.00 -7.28 -22.00
C ALA A 65 3.39 -6.01 -21.25
N LYS A 66 4.08 -5.06 -21.92
CA LYS A 66 4.42 -3.76 -21.32
C LYS A 66 3.19 -2.96 -20.89
N LYS A 67 2.12 -2.98 -21.69
CA LYS A 67 0.87 -2.27 -21.37
C LYS A 67 0.14 -2.87 -20.16
N LEU A 68 0.22 -4.19 -19.99
CA LEU A 68 -0.46 -4.90 -18.90
C LEU A 68 0.31 -4.88 -17.57
N TYR A 69 1.62 -4.59 -17.59
CA TYR A 69 2.48 -4.62 -16.41
C TYR A 69 1.90 -3.82 -15.23
N ALA A 70 1.79 -2.49 -15.38
CA ALA A 70 1.35 -1.64 -14.27
C ALA A 70 -0.13 -1.86 -13.87
N PRO A 71 -1.11 -1.97 -14.80
CA PRO A 71 -2.48 -2.28 -14.43
C PRO A 71 -2.65 -3.60 -13.68
N THR A 72 -1.81 -4.60 -13.95
CA THR A 72 -1.79 -5.85 -13.19
C THR A 72 -1.32 -5.62 -11.75
N ARG A 73 -0.22 -4.87 -11.57
CA ARG A 73 0.41 -4.61 -10.27
C ARG A 73 -0.48 -3.83 -9.31
N VAL A 74 -1.30 -2.90 -9.81
CA VAL A 74 -2.22 -2.10 -8.97
C VAL A 74 -3.01 -2.97 -7.98
N HIS A 75 -3.42 -4.16 -8.40
CA HIS A 75 -4.18 -5.08 -7.54
C HIS A 75 -3.35 -5.68 -6.40
N TYR A 76 -2.05 -5.94 -6.63
CA TYR A 76 -1.12 -6.39 -5.59
C TYR A 76 -0.85 -5.26 -4.59
N GLU A 77 -0.52 -4.09 -5.11
CA GLU A 77 -0.22 -2.85 -4.36
C GLU A 77 -1.39 -2.40 -3.47
N SER A 78 -2.62 -2.65 -3.93
CA SER A 78 -3.84 -2.28 -3.20
C SER A 78 -4.12 -3.16 -1.97
N ILE A 79 -3.44 -4.31 -1.84
CA ILE A 79 -3.63 -5.30 -0.77
C ILE A 79 -2.34 -5.67 -0.04
N GLU A 80 -1.25 -4.97 -0.33
CA GLU A 80 0.10 -5.25 0.15
C GLU A 80 0.18 -5.55 1.66
N PRO A 81 -0.54 -4.87 2.57
CA PRO A 81 -0.53 -5.22 4.00
C PRO A 81 -0.94 -6.64 4.36
N ILE A 82 -1.67 -7.30 3.45
CA ILE A 82 -2.05 -8.70 3.57
C ILE A 82 -1.08 -9.60 2.81
N ALA A 83 -0.58 -9.16 1.65
CA ALA A 83 0.41 -9.92 0.88
C ALA A 83 1.73 -10.10 1.65
N GLU A 84 2.24 -9.03 2.28
CA GLU A 84 3.46 -9.03 3.09
C GLU A 84 3.41 -9.96 4.32
N LEU A 85 2.23 -10.40 4.75
CA LEU A 85 2.10 -11.42 5.79
C LEU A 85 2.70 -12.77 5.36
N PHE A 86 2.86 -12.98 4.06
CA PHE A 86 3.47 -14.14 3.44
C PHE A 86 4.82 -13.76 2.83
N SER A 87 5.79 -13.39 3.67
CA SER A 87 7.10 -12.86 3.27
C SER A 87 7.84 -13.69 2.20
N ASP A 88 7.63 -15.01 2.18
CA ASP A 88 8.19 -15.89 1.14
C ASP A 88 7.56 -15.65 -0.23
N LEU A 89 6.24 -15.50 -0.29
CA LEU A 89 5.52 -15.20 -1.54
C LEU A 89 5.71 -13.76 -1.95
N ASP A 90 5.68 -12.83 -1.00
CA ASP A 90 5.90 -11.42 -1.26
C ASP A 90 7.26 -11.17 -1.93
N ALA A 91 8.36 -11.63 -1.33
CA ALA A 91 9.67 -11.55 -1.96
C ALA A 91 9.73 -12.28 -3.32
N SER A 92 9.00 -13.37 -3.48
CA SER A 92 8.97 -14.12 -4.74
C SER A 92 8.18 -13.42 -5.85
N ILE A 93 7.15 -12.65 -5.49
CA ILE A 93 6.27 -11.93 -6.41
C ILE A 93 6.86 -10.55 -6.73
N ASP A 94 7.43 -9.87 -5.74
CA ASP A 94 7.66 -8.42 -5.81
C ASP A 94 9.00 -7.91 -5.26
N SER A 95 9.97 -8.79 -5.00
CA SER A 95 11.32 -8.32 -4.68
C SER A 95 11.91 -7.45 -5.79
N ARG A 96 12.67 -6.42 -5.38
CA ARG A 96 13.41 -5.55 -6.29
C ARG A 96 14.84 -5.99 -6.38
N VAL A 97 15.52 -5.50 -7.42
CA VAL A 97 16.93 -5.85 -7.68
C VAL A 97 17.87 -5.50 -6.50
N ASP A 98 17.55 -4.48 -5.69
CA ASP A 98 18.37 -4.07 -4.54
C ASP A 98 18.22 -5.01 -3.34
N ASP A 99 17.20 -5.88 -3.34
CA ASP A 99 16.99 -6.91 -2.32
C ASP A 99 17.89 -8.15 -2.55
N HIS A 100 18.64 -8.18 -3.67
CA HIS A 100 19.49 -9.30 -4.04
C HIS A 100 20.96 -8.90 -4.19
N GLU A 101 21.86 -9.62 -3.50
CA GLU A 101 23.31 -9.35 -3.52
C GLU A 101 23.93 -9.39 -4.93
N LYS A 102 23.37 -10.21 -5.83
CA LYS A 102 23.83 -10.36 -7.23
C LYS A 102 23.02 -9.53 -8.22
N GLY A 103 22.17 -8.63 -7.73
CA GLY A 103 21.28 -7.79 -8.53
C GLY A 103 20.53 -8.60 -9.59
N VAL A 104 20.52 -8.11 -10.83
CA VAL A 104 19.75 -8.72 -11.93
C VAL A 104 20.17 -10.15 -12.30
N THR A 105 21.32 -10.61 -11.80
CA THR A 105 21.87 -11.95 -12.05
C THR A 105 21.61 -12.94 -10.92
N ALA A 106 20.94 -12.51 -9.85
CA ALA A 106 20.54 -13.39 -8.77
C ALA A 106 19.53 -14.43 -9.25
N GLU A 107 19.68 -15.68 -8.79
CA GLU A 107 18.81 -16.80 -9.20
C GLU A 107 17.43 -16.71 -8.53
N ASP A 108 17.38 -16.08 -7.37
CA ASP A 108 16.20 -15.81 -6.55
C ASP A 108 15.49 -14.50 -6.94
N PHE A 109 16.08 -13.65 -7.79
CA PHE A 109 15.39 -12.49 -8.34
C PHE A 109 14.36 -12.95 -9.38
N THR A 110 13.10 -13.01 -8.96
CA THR A 110 11.96 -13.50 -9.76
C THR A 110 10.83 -12.47 -9.75
N GLY A 111 9.58 -12.88 -9.97
CA GLY A 111 8.44 -11.97 -9.85
C GLY A 111 8.33 -10.86 -10.90
N PHE A 112 7.56 -9.83 -10.57
CA PHE A 112 7.23 -8.70 -11.44
C PHE A 112 8.48 -7.94 -11.86
N HIS A 113 9.33 -7.50 -10.93
CA HIS A 113 10.49 -6.66 -11.27
C HIS A 113 11.58 -7.40 -12.06
N ARG A 114 11.72 -8.72 -11.89
CA ARG A 114 12.61 -9.51 -12.77
C ARG A 114 12.11 -9.52 -14.20
N ILE A 115 10.79 -9.62 -14.39
CA ILE A 115 10.15 -9.59 -15.70
C ILE A 115 10.20 -8.16 -16.27
N GLU A 116 9.92 -7.14 -15.45
CA GLU A 116 10.03 -5.72 -15.76
C GLU A 116 11.39 -5.40 -16.40
N TYR A 117 12.48 -5.84 -15.75
CA TYR A 117 13.83 -5.69 -16.28
C TYR A 117 13.97 -6.21 -17.72
N VAL A 118 13.45 -7.40 -18.01
CA VAL A 118 13.56 -7.99 -19.37
C VAL A 118 12.69 -7.25 -20.37
N LEU A 119 11.46 -6.92 -19.99
CA LEU A 119 10.53 -6.24 -20.88
C LEU A 119 11.02 -4.83 -21.18
N PHE A 120 11.31 -4.03 -20.16
CA PHE A 120 11.55 -2.59 -20.30
C PHE A 120 13.02 -2.25 -20.55
N SER A 121 13.96 -2.92 -19.90
CA SER A 121 15.40 -2.67 -20.12
C SER A 121 15.96 -3.47 -21.29
N GLN A 122 15.68 -4.77 -21.37
CA GLN A 122 16.21 -5.62 -22.46
C GLN A 122 15.33 -5.64 -23.72
N ASN A 123 14.11 -5.11 -23.64
CA ASN A 123 13.18 -5.00 -24.77
C ASN A 123 12.93 -6.33 -25.50
N THR A 124 12.70 -7.40 -24.74
CA THR A 124 12.45 -8.75 -25.25
C THR A 124 11.50 -9.51 -24.34
N THR A 125 10.93 -10.61 -24.83
CA THR A 125 10.17 -11.58 -24.02
C THR A 125 10.87 -12.94 -23.90
N LYS A 126 12.04 -13.10 -24.54
CA LYS A 126 12.76 -14.38 -24.62
C LYS A 126 13.28 -14.82 -23.25
N GLY A 127 13.15 -16.11 -22.94
CA GLY A 127 13.69 -16.70 -21.72
C GLY A 127 12.89 -16.39 -20.45
N LEU A 128 11.63 -15.96 -20.60
CA LEU A 128 10.73 -15.63 -19.51
C LEU A 128 9.75 -16.77 -19.16
N GLU A 129 9.81 -17.92 -19.84
CA GLU A 129 8.85 -19.01 -19.69
C GLU A 129 8.80 -19.53 -18.24
N THR A 130 9.96 -19.74 -17.62
CA THR A 130 10.04 -20.17 -16.21
C THR A 130 9.55 -19.08 -15.25
N LEU A 131 9.90 -17.81 -15.52
CA LEU A 131 9.52 -16.67 -14.65
C LEU A 131 8.01 -16.41 -14.70
N THR A 132 7.41 -16.45 -15.88
CA THR A 132 5.96 -16.27 -16.05
C THR A 132 5.15 -17.43 -15.45
N ALA A 133 5.63 -18.66 -15.57
CA ALA A 133 5.01 -19.83 -14.92
C ALA A 133 5.10 -19.73 -13.39
N LYS A 134 6.26 -19.29 -12.87
CA LYS A 134 6.45 -19.06 -11.44
C LYS A 134 5.54 -17.97 -10.91
N LEU A 135 5.51 -16.79 -11.55
CA LEU A 135 4.65 -15.69 -11.12
C LEU A 135 3.17 -16.09 -11.08
N ASN A 136 2.66 -16.79 -12.09
CA ASN A 136 1.29 -17.32 -12.04
C ASN A 136 1.07 -18.27 -10.87
N THR A 137 2.04 -19.14 -10.58
CA THR A 137 1.95 -20.10 -9.47
C THR A 137 1.90 -19.36 -8.14
N ASP A 138 2.81 -18.40 -7.94
CA ASP A 138 2.94 -17.66 -6.69
C ASP A 138 1.70 -16.80 -6.43
N VAL A 139 1.14 -16.13 -7.45
CA VAL A 139 -0.11 -15.35 -7.31
C VAL A 139 -1.32 -16.23 -7.00
N ASN A 140 -1.38 -17.45 -7.55
CA ASN A 140 -2.43 -18.42 -7.18
C ASN A 140 -2.23 -19.02 -5.78
N ASP A 141 -0.99 -19.20 -5.33
CA ASP A 141 -0.69 -19.59 -3.95
C ASP A 141 -1.10 -18.47 -2.98
N LEU A 142 -0.75 -17.21 -3.29
CA LEU A 142 -1.19 -16.05 -2.51
C LEU A 142 -2.71 -16.03 -2.34
N LYS A 143 -3.46 -16.23 -3.43
CA LYS A 143 -4.92 -16.38 -3.37
C LYS A 143 -5.35 -17.47 -2.40
N THR A 144 -4.76 -18.65 -2.52
CA THR A 144 -5.11 -19.80 -1.67
C THR A 144 -4.84 -19.52 -0.19
N ARG A 145 -3.69 -18.90 0.13
CA ARG A 145 -3.33 -18.54 1.50
C ARG A 145 -4.24 -17.46 2.07
N VAL A 146 -4.60 -16.45 1.28
CA VAL A 146 -5.50 -15.36 1.71
C VAL A 146 -6.93 -15.85 1.91
N ASP A 147 -7.44 -16.74 1.05
CA ASP A 147 -8.77 -17.35 1.22
C ASP A 147 -8.88 -18.05 2.60
N GLY A 148 -7.83 -18.76 3.00
CA GLY A 148 -7.72 -19.44 4.30
C GLY A 148 -7.37 -18.54 5.49
N LEU A 149 -6.90 -17.32 5.27
CA LEU A 149 -6.45 -16.42 6.32
C LEU A 149 -7.63 -15.83 7.11
N THR A 150 -7.56 -15.91 8.44
CA THR A 150 -8.39 -15.07 9.30
C THR A 150 -7.69 -13.73 9.47
N PHE A 151 -8.38 -12.64 9.12
CA PHE A 151 -7.77 -11.31 9.11
C PHE A 151 -7.73 -10.74 10.52
N PRO A 152 -6.54 -10.57 11.12
CA PRO A 152 -6.43 -9.96 12.44
C PRO A 152 -6.79 -8.47 12.33
N PRO A 153 -7.76 -7.95 13.11
CA PRO A 153 -8.19 -6.56 13.00
C PRO A 153 -7.04 -5.56 13.15
N GLU A 154 -6.08 -5.84 14.03
CA GLU A 154 -4.91 -5.00 14.26
C GLU A 154 -3.95 -4.97 13.05
N LYS A 155 -3.88 -6.05 12.28
CA LYS A 155 -3.09 -6.12 11.04
C LYS A 155 -3.79 -5.37 9.92
N VAL A 156 -5.11 -5.54 9.78
CA VAL A 156 -5.91 -4.79 8.80
C VAL A 156 -5.79 -3.28 9.05
N VAL A 157 -6.03 -2.84 10.29
CA VAL A 157 -6.00 -1.42 10.63
C VAL A 157 -4.59 -0.85 10.55
N GLY A 158 -3.59 -1.59 11.02
CA GLY A 158 -2.18 -1.19 10.91
C GLY A 158 -1.67 -1.13 9.47
N GLY A 159 -2.26 -1.92 8.56
CA GLY A 159 -1.90 -1.97 7.15
C GLY A 159 -2.05 -0.65 6.41
N ALA A 160 -3.01 0.18 6.81
CA ALA A 160 -3.14 1.51 6.22
C ALA A 160 -1.89 2.36 6.47
N ALA A 161 -1.30 2.30 7.66
CA ALA A 161 -0.07 3.04 7.94
C ALA A 161 1.11 2.47 7.15
N ALA A 162 1.24 1.13 7.08
CA ALA A 162 2.31 0.45 6.35
C ALA A 162 2.35 0.88 4.87
N LEU A 163 1.19 0.88 4.18
CA LEU A 163 1.08 1.37 2.80
C LEU A 163 1.60 2.80 2.62
N LEU A 164 1.28 3.70 3.55
CA LEU A 164 1.72 5.10 3.44
C LEU A 164 3.19 5.28 3.81
N GLU A 165 3.71 4.47 4.72
CA GLU A 165 5.14 4.43 5.07
C GLU A 165 5.96 3.96 3.87
N GLU A 166 5.47 2.97 3.14
CA GLU A 166 6.14 2.47 1.95
C GLU A 166 6.12 3.47 0.80
N VAL A 167 4.96 4.09 0.56
CA VAL A 167 4.86 5.20 -0.40
C VAL A 167 5.88 6.30 -0.09
N ALA A 168 6.03 6.64 1.20
CA ALA A 168 7.00 7.63 1.65
C ALA A 168 8.46 7.16 1.49
N ALA A 169 8.72 5.86 1.61
CA ALA A 169 10.06 5.29 1.59
C ALA A 169 10.61 5.13 0.17
N THR A 170 9.82 4.59 -0.77
CA THR A 170 10.35 4.08 -2.06
C THR A 170 9.61 4.64 -3.28
N LYS A 171 8.28 4.74 -3.23
CA LYS A 171 7.47 5.16 -4.40
C LYS A 171 7.51 6.67 -4.64
N ILE A 172 7.75 7.48 -3.61
CA ILE A 172 7.93 8.94 -3.76
C ILE A 172 9.27 9.36 -4.37
N SER A 173 10.27 8.47 -4.44
CA SER A 173 11.51 8.70 -5.17
C SER A 173 11.53 8.04 -6.54
N GLY A 174 10.60 7.10 -6.81
CA GLY A 174 10.50 6.35 -8.06
C GLY A 174 11.49 5.19 -8.13
N GLU A 175 11.73 4.54 -6.98
CA GLU A 175 12.69 3.45 -6.84
C GLU A 175 12.08 2.06 -7.06
N GLU A 176 10.74 1.98 -7.08
CA GLU A 176 9.97 0.75 -7.21
C GLU A 176 10.13 0.17 -8.62
N ASP A 177 9.71 0.95 -9.62
CA ASP A 177 9.69 0.55 -11.02
C ASP A 177 10.85 1.18 -11.79
N ARG A 178 12.08 0.82 -11.43
CA ARG A 178 13.28 1.49 -11.97
C ARG A 178 13.48 1.33 -13.49
N TYR A 179 12.81 0.37 -14.14
CA TYR A 179 12.97 0.10 -15.57
C TYR A 179 11.80 0.62 -16.41
N SER A 180 10.58 0.50 -15.88
CA SER A 180 9.33 0.87 -16.55
C SER A 180 8.86 2.28 -16.16
N HIS A 181 9.29 2.78 -15.01
CA HIS A 181 8.89 4.06 -14.42
C HIS A 181 7.37 4.19 -14.25
N THR A 182 6.70 3.10 -13.84
CA THR A 182 5.25 3.06 -13.64
C THR A 182 4.80 3.30 -12.20
N ASP A 183 5.68 3.83 -11.35
CA ASP A 183 5.50 3.99 -9.91
C ASP A 183 4.21 4.76 -9.52
N LEU A 184 3.65 5.58 -10.41
CA LEU A 184 2.37 6.28 -10.15
C LEU A 184 1.16 5.33 -10.07
N TYR A 185 1.21 4.18 -10.74
CA TYR A 185 0.19 3.15 -10.60
C TYR A 185 0.25 2.51 -9.22
N ASP A 186 1.46 2.11 -8.80
CA ASP A 186 1.71 1.48 -7.51
C ASP A 186 1.38 2.44 -6.36
N PHE A 187 1.84 3.69 -6.47
CA PHE A 187 1.47 4.76 -5.55
C PHE A 187 -0.05 4.89 -5.42
N GLN A 188 -0.78 4.97 -6.54
CA GLN A 188 -2.24 5.07 -6.46
C GLN A 188 -2.87 3.82 -5.84
N GLY A 189 -2.37 2.61 -6.15
CA GLY A 189 -2.83 1.36 -5.54
C GLY A 189 -2.71 1.39 -4.02
N ASN A 190 -1.55 1.77 -3.49
CA ASN A 190 -1.36 1.89 -2.05
C ASN A 190 -2.27 2.95 -1.41
N ILE A 191 -2.45 4.11 -2.08
CA ILE A 191 -3.35 5.17 -1.62
C ILE A 191 -4.79 4.66 -1.55
N ASP A 192 -5.24 3.94 -2.58
CA ASP A 192 -6.60 3.40 -2.67
C ASP A 192 -6.82 2.29 -1.61
N GLY A 193 -5.86 1.39 -1.43
CA GLY A 193 -5.89 0.35 -0.40
C GLY A 193 -5.96 0.92 1.02
N ALA A 194 -5.12 1.91 1.34
CA ALA A 194 -5.15 2.56 2.64
C ALA A 194 -6.45 3.35 2.87
N LYS A 195 -6.92 4.06 1.84
CA LYS A 195 -8.19 4.79 1.87
C LYS A 195 -9.37 3.85 2.09
N LYS A 196 -9.36 2.67 1.46
CA LYS A 196 -10.38 1.64 1.65
C LYS A 196 -10.49 1.21 3.11
N ILE A 197 -9.37 1.00 3.80
CA ILE A 197 -9.36 0.69 5.24
C ILE A 197 -10.03 1.84 6.02
N VAL A 198 -9.62 3.09 5.79
CA VAL A 198 -10.24 4.25 6.47
C VAL A 198 -11.74 4.32 6.24
N ASP A 199 -12.20 4.09 5.02
CA ASP A 199 -13.60 4.13 4.66
C ASP A 199 -14.42 3.01 5.33
N LEU A 200 -13.87 1.81 5.47
CA LEU A 200 -14.53 0.70 6.17
C LEU A 200 -14.65 0.94 7.68
N PHE A 201 -13.66 1.57 8.32
CA PHE A 201 -13.69 1.90 9.74
C PHE A 201 -14.27 3.30 10.03
N ARG A 202 -14.75 4.00 9.01
CA ARG A 202 -15.22 5.38 9.10
C ARG A 202 -16.28 5.58 10.18
N GLY A 203 -17.25 4.68 10.26
CA GLY A 203 -18.35 4.78 11.24
C GLY A 203 -17.88 4.72 12.69
N GLN A 204 -16.81 3.96 12.97
CA GLN A 204 -16.18 3.86 14.28
C GLN A 204 -15.31 5.10 14.53
N LEU A 205 -14.51 5.50 13.54
CA LEU A 205 -13.62 6.67 13.63
C LEU A 205 -14.39 7.98 13.82
N GLU A 206 -15.54 8.17 13.16
CA GLU A 206 -16.39 9.35 13.33
C GLU A 206 -16.96 9.50 14.74
N LYS A 207 -17.25 8.38 15.41
CA LYS A 207 -17.74 8.41 16.80
C LYS A 207 -16.63 8.81 17.76
N GLN A 208 -15.39 8.45 17.45
CA GLN A 208 -14.21 8.76 18.26
C GLN A 208 -13.72 10.19 18.02
N ASP A 209 -13.51 10.57 16.75
CA ASP A 209 -12.80 11.80 16.40
C ASP A 209 -13.12 12.28 14.97
N LYS A 210 -14.22 13.03 14.83
CA LYS A 210 -14.62 13.61 13.52
C LYS A 210 -13.59 14.58 12.94
N ALA A 211 -12.88 15.31 13.78
CA ALA A 211 -11.89 16.29 13.33
C ALA A 211 -10.65 15.60 12.73
N PHE A 212 -10.20 14.52 13.36
CA PHE A 212 -9.17 13.64 12.81
C PHE A 212 -9.56 13.09 11.44
N LEU A 213 -10.76 12.55 11.32
CA LEU A 213 -11.20 11.97 10.06
C LEU A 213 -11.27 13.02 8.93
N ALA A 214 -11.77 14.22 9.22
CA ALA A 214 -11.75 15.32 8.25
C ALA A 214 -10.33 15.73 7.83
N LYS A 215 -9.35 15.64 8.74
CA LYS A 215 -7.92 15.85 8.44
C LYS A 215 -7.40 14.77 7.50
N VAL A 216 -7.66 13.49 7.80
CA VAL A 216 -7.28 12.34 6.97
C VAL A 216 -7.87 12.47 5.55
N ASP A 217 -9.16 12.77 5.44
CA ASP A 217 -9.84 12.95 4.15
C ASP A 217 -9.23 14.08 3.31
N LYS A 218 -8.89 15.19 3.95
CA LYS A 218 -8.24 16.32 3.28
C LYS A 218 -6.86 15.95 2.73
N ASN A 219 -6.09 15.15 3.46
CA ASN A 219 -4.76 14.73 3.03
C ASN A 219 -4.85 13.72 1.87
N PHE A 220 -5.73 12.73 1.93
CA PHE A 220 -6.00 11.84 0.79
C PHE A 220 -6.42 12.64 -0.46
N ALA A 221 -7.39 13.55 -0.32
CA ALA A 221 -7.82 14.39 -1.44
C ALA A 221 -6.71 15.29 -2.00
N THR A 222 -5.73 15.68 -1.17
CA THR A 222 -4.57 16.44 -1.62
C THR A 222 -3.63 15.56 -2.45
N VAL A 223 -3.35 14.34 -1.98
CA VAL A 223 -2.55 13.35 -2.71
C VAL A 223 -3.20 13.00 -4.05
N ASP A 224 -4.48 12.60 -4.03
CA ASP A 224 -5.24 12.25 -5.25
C ASP A 224 -5.24 13.39 -6.27
N LYS A 225 -5.40 14.63 -5.81
CA LYS A 225 -5.37 15.80 -6.68
C LYS A 225 -4.01 16.01 -7.34
N ILE A 226 -2.92 15.67 -6.68
CA ILE A 226 -1.58 15.75 -7.27
C ILE A 226 -1.37 14.61 -8.26
N LEU A 227 -1.70 13.37 -7.89
CA LEU A 227 -1.61 12.20 -8.78
C LEU A 227 -2.46 12.37 -10.04
N ALA A 228 -3.68 12.92 -9.91
CA ALA A 228 -4.59 13.18 -11.02
C ALA A 228 -4.02 14.11 -12.11
N LYS A 229 -3.01 14.94 -11.82
CA LYS A 229 -2.34 15.77 -12.82
C LYS A 229 -1.59 14.94 -13.87
N TYR A 230 -1.27 13.69 -13.52
CA TYR A 230 -0.47 12.77 -14.31
C TYR A 230 -1.33 11.65 -14.91
N LYS A 231 -2.65 11.73 -14.82
CA LYS A 231 -3.55 10.80 -15.50
C LYS A 231 -3.49 11.00 -17.02
N THR A 232 -3.39 9.91 -17.76
CA THR A 232 -3.47 9.90 -19.22
C THR A 232 -4.94 9.84 -19.68
N LYS A 233 -5.18 10.14 -20.96
CA LYS A 233 -6.55 10.17 -21.53
C LYS A 233 -7.25 8.82 -21.54
N ASP A 234 -6.49 7.73 -21.54
CA ASP A 234 -6.98 6.35 -21.52
C ASP A 234 -7.14 5.80 -20.09
N GLY A 235 -7.00 6.65 -19.07
CA GLY A 235 -7.25 6.30 -17.66
C GLY A 235 -6.03 5.81 -16.87
N GLY A 236 -4.90 5.66 -17.55
CA GLY A 236 -3.60 5.32 -16.97
C GLY A 236 -2.88 6.52 -16.34
N TYR A 237 -1.57 6.35 -16.13
CA TYR A 237 -0.66 7.41 -15.66
C TYR A 237 0.52 7.62 -16.61
N GLU A 238 1.03 8.85 -16.63
CA GLU A 238 2.35 9.19 -17.18
C GLU A 238 3.45 8.41 -16.44
N THR A 239 4.61 8.25 -17.08
CA THR A 239 5.79 7.66 -16.42
C THR A 239 6.38 8.60 -15.37
N TYR A 240 7.05 8.04 -14.37
CA TYR A 240 7.50 8.76 -13.19
C TYR A 240 8.51 9.88 -13.49
N ASP A 241 9.26 9.79 -14.60
CA ASP A 241 10.14 10.86 -15.09
C ASP A 241 9.39 12.16 -15.46
N LYS A 242 8.07 12.09 -15.70
CA LYS A 242 7.24 13.27 -15.94
C LYS A 242 6.82 13.99 -14.67
N VAL A 243 6.94 13.33 -13.51
CA VAL A 243 6.55 13.91 -12.23
C VAL A 243 7.49 15.04 -11.87
N LYS A 244 6.95 16.26 -11.83
CA LYS A 244 7.72 17.47 -11.53
C LYS A 244 8.24 17.39 -10.11
N GLU A 245 9.48 17.82 -9.92
CA GLU A 245 10.13 17.95 -8.61
C GLU A 245 9.28 18.71 -7.57
N THR A 246 8.53 19.73 -8.03
CA THR A 246 7.62 20.50 -7.18
C THR A 246 6.42 19.68 -6.71
N ASP A 247 5.90 18.78 -7.55
CA ASP A 247 4.82 17.87 -7.17
C ASP A 247 5.32 16.72 -6.30
N ARG A 248 6.53 16.18 -6.56
CA ARG A 248 7.18 15.20 -5.66
C ARG A 248 7.30 15.75 -4.25
N LYS A 249 7.85 16.96 -4.10
CA LYS A 249 7.93 17.67 -2.81
C LYS A 249 6.56 17.96 -2.18
N ALA A 250 5.55 18.24 -3.01
CA ALA A 250 4.19 18.48 -2.53
C ALA A 250 3.48 17.21 -2.04
N LEU A 251 3.91 16.02 -2.46
CA LEU A 251 3.40 14.73 -1.97
C LEU A 251 3.98 14.36 -0.59
N VAL A 252 5.24 14.72 -0.30
CA VAL A 252 5.95 14.31 0.94
C VAL A 252 5.16 14.67 2.19
N GLY A 253 4.70 15.93 2.31
CA GLY A 253 3.99 16.39 3.50
C GLY A 253 2.69 15.63 3.77
N PRO A 254 1.74 15.59 2.82
CA PRO A 254 0.50 14.82 2.94
C PRO A 254 0.71 13.33 3.18
N VAL A 255 1.63 12.67 2.47
CA VAL A 255 1.92 11.23 2.64
C VAL A 255 2.46 10.96 4.05
N ASN A 256 3.48 11.70 4.50
CA ASN A 256 4.02 11.53 5.86
C ASN A 256 2.97 11.80 6.94
N THR A 257 2.12 12.81 6.71
CA THR A 257 1.02 13.11 7.64
C THR A 257 0.00 11.98 7.67
N LEU A 258 -0.31 11.36 6.53
CA LEU A 258 -1.18 10.19 6.48
C LEU A 258 -0.53 8.99 7.18
N ALA A 259 0.75 8.69 6.94
CA ALA A 259 1.47 7.63 7.64
C ALA A 259 1.38 7.80 9.17
N GLU A 260 1.70 9.00 9.66
CA GLU A 260 1.62 9.33 11.10
C GLU A 260 0.18 9.20 11.62
N ASP A 261 -0.80 9.83 10.95
CA ASP A 261 -2.19 9.80 11.39
C ASP A 261 -2.75 8.37 11.40
N LEU A 262 -2.45 7.57 10.36
CA LEU A 262 -2.95 6.22 10.19
C LEU A 262 -2.30 5.24 11.17
N SER A 263 -1.06 5.49 11.60
CA SER A 263 -0.40 4.71 12.66
C SER A 263 -1.20 4.74 13.98
N THR A 264 -1.99 5.79 14.20
CA THR A 264 -2.81 5.95 15.42
C THR A 264 -4.15 5.22 15.37
N LEU A 265 -4.56 4.67 14.20
CA LEU A 265 -5.88 4.06 14.04
C LEU A 265 -6.09 2.88 14.99
N ARG A 266 -5.06 2.05 15.20
CA ARG A 266 -5.14 0.93 16.14
C ARG A 266 -5.52 1.41 17.54
N GLY A 267 -4.87 2.46 18.03
CA GLY A 267 -5.18 3.06 19.33
C GLY A 267 -6.58 3.66 19.38
N LYS A 268 -7.00 4.38 18.32
CA LYS A 268 -8.35 4.96 18.21
C LYS A 268 -9.46 3.91 18.15
N LEU A 269 -9.15 2.70 17.67
CA LEU A 269 -10.09 1.58 17.57
C LEU A 269 -9.95 0.56 18.71
N GLY A 270 -9.05 0.79 19.68
CA GLY A 270 -8.87 -0.12 20.82
C GLY A 270 -8.14 -1.43 20.49
N LEU A 271 -7.20 -1.40 19.54
CA LEU A 271 -6.45 -2.55 18.99
C LEU A 271 -4.94 -2.51 19.35
N ASN A 272 -4.60 -1.86 20.45
CA ASN A 272 -3.21 -1.78 20.96
C ASN A 272 -2.82 -3.01 21.76
#